data_AF-A0A4Q3TUP1-F1
#
_entry.id   AF-A0A4Q3TUP1-F1
#
_cell.length_a   1.000
_cell.length_b   1.000
_cell.length_c   1.000
_cell.angle_alpha   90.00
_cell.angle_beta   90.00
_cell.angle_gamma   90.00
#
_symmetry.space_group_name_H-M   'P 1'
#
loop_
_entity.id
_entity.type
_entity.pdbx_description
1 polymer ?
#
loop_
_entity_poly.entity_id
_entity_poly.type
_entity_poly.pdbx_seq_one_letter_code
_entity_poly.pdbx_strand_id
1 'polypeptide(L)'
;MSEDAEPVEFYGVLGRIDPRPGGLDLRFYPYAFSIEPEARVVLVVRFADPGFGDTEIAGLIEQEVEVTVFPNRAEVHSVFGGTTDILTATAVTSEWSGYDAQDLFRRVLHLEQEHARLSRSLGRLMAKDLQGKALVEELRRLDFRPAASDDLKARQAAAIAVLERLATHFESKE
;
A
#
# COMPACT_ATOMS: atom_id res chain seq x y z
N MET A 1 8.14 -38.56 -20.09
CA MET A 1 7.89 -37.38 -19.24
C MET A 1 7.21 -36.39 -20.16
N SER A 2 5.94 -36.07 -19.92
CA SER A 2 5.15 -35.22 -20.81
C SER A 2 5.63 -33.77 -20.67
N GLU A 3 6.36 -33.28 -21.65
CA GLU A 3 6.87 -31.89 -21.74
C GLU A 3 5.77 -30.84 -22.03
N ASP A 4 4.51 -31.27 -22.22
CA ASP A 4 3.39 -30.40 -22.62
C ASP A 4 2.34 -30.16 -21.51
N ALA A 5 2.77 -30.01 -20.26
CA ALA A 5 1.84 -29.50 -19.23
C ALA A 5 1.71 -27.99 -19.39
N GLU A 6 0.50 -27.51 -19.68
CA GLU A 6 0.21 -26.07 -19.69
C GLU A 6 0.58 -25.44 -18.34
N PRO A 7 1.22 -24.25 -18.35
CA PRO A 7 1.58 -23.57 -17.11
C PRO A 7 0.32 -23.19 -16.33
N VAL A 8 0.42 -23.25 -15.01
CA VAL A 8 -0.66 -22.79 -14.12
C VAL A 8 -0.43 -21.32 -13.80
N GLU A 9 -1.40 -20.49 -14.12
CA GLU A 9 -1.37 -19.05 -13.86
C GLU A 9 -2.30 -18.68 -12.70
N PHE A 10 -1.87 -17.71 -11.88
CA PHE A 10 -2.67 -17.18 -10.79
C PHE A 10 -2.32 -15.73 -10.48
N TYR A 11 -3.35 -14.97 -10.09
CA TYR A 11 -3.24 -13.58 -9.67
C TYR A 11 -3.72 -13.44 -8.24
N GLY A 12 -2.90 -12.87 -7.37
CA GLY A 12 -3.26 -12.73 -5.97
C GLY A 12 -2.10 -12.25 -5.12
N VAL A 13 -1.98 -12.82 -3.92
CA VAL A 13 -1.03 -12.37 -2.91
C VAL A 13 -0.26 -13.57 -2.39
N LEU A 14 1.08 -13.48 -2.34
CA LEU A 14 1.86 -14.47 -1.60
C LEU A 14 1.62 -14.30 -0.10
N GLY A 15 0.84 -15.19 0.50
CA GLY A 15 0.42 -15.04 1.89
C GLY A 15 1.28 -15.80 2.88
N ARG A 16 1.87 -16.92 2.45
CA ARG A 16 2.64 -17.78 3.33
C ARG A 16 3.75 -18.53 2.62
N ILE A 17 4.84 -18.69 3.36
CA ILE A 17 5.99 -19.53 3.04
C ILE A 17 6.08 -20.58 4.14
N ASP A 18 6.04 -21.85 3.77
CA ASP A 18 6.16 -22.98 4.67
C ASP A 18 7.40 -23.81 4.30
N PRO A 19 8.55 -23.60 4.99
CA PRO A 19 9.73 -24.42 4.80
C PRO A 19 9.47 -25.87 5.23
N ARG A 20 10.03 -26.83 4.49
CA ARG A 20 9.97 -28.26 4.84
C ARG A 20 11.31 -28.94 4.53
N PRO A 21 11.60 -30.12 5.11
CA PRO A 21 12.81 -30.85 4.78
C PRO A 21 12.90 -31.13 3.28
N GLY A 22 13.95 -30.65 2.61
CA GLY A 22 14.16 -30.83 1.17
C GLY A 22 13.19 -30.04 0.28
N GLY A 23 12.50 -29.02 0.80
CA GLY A 23 11.54 -28.29 -0.01
C GLY A 23 10.97 -27.03 0.65
N LEU A 24 10.09 -26.38 -0.09
CA LEU A 24 9.43 -25.17 0.36
C LEU A 24 8.06 -25.06 -0.31
N ASP A 25 7.03 -24.71 0.46
CA ASP A 25 5.68 -24.53 -0.05
C ASP A 25 5.32 -23.04 0.02
N LEU A 26 4.81 -22.51 -1.09
CA LEU A 26 4.27 -21.16 -1.21
C LEU A 26 2.76 -21.24 -1.31
N ARG A 27 2.05 -20.38 -0.57
CA ARG A 27 0.59 -20.30 -0.60
C ARG A 27 0.18 -18.93 -1.08
N PHE A 28 -0.51 -18.91 -2.22
CA PHE A 28 -1.02 -17.70 -2.84
C PHE A 28 -2.53 -17.60 -2.61
N TYR A 29 -2.96 -16.46 -2.09
CA TYR A 29 -4.37 -16.16 -1.82
C TYR A 29 -4.92 -15.23 -2.89
N PRO A 30 -6.23 -15.21 -3.15
CA PRO A 30 -6.85 -14.21 -4.02
C PRO A 30 -6.70 -12.82 -3.39
N TYR A 31 -6.73 -11.76 -4.21
CA TYR A 31 -6.70 -10.37 -3.72
C TYR A 31 -7.80 -10.09 -2.69
N ALA A 32 -9.00 -10.61 -2.96
CA ALA A 32 -10.13 -10.53 -2.06
C ALA A 32 -10.24 -11.81 -1.23
N PHE A 33 -9.87 -11.71 0.05
CA PHE A 33 -10.08 -12.80 1.00
C PHE A 33 -11.58 -12.99 1.23
N SER A 34 -12.11 -14.18 0.95
CA SER A 34 -13.52 -14.52 1.15
C SER A 34 -13.68 -15.66 2.15
N ILE A 35 -14.67 -15.57 3.04
CA ILE A 35 -15.03 -16.67 3.93
C ILE A 35 -16.06 -17.62 3.29
N GLU A 36 -16.61 -17.27 2.13
CA GLU A 36 -17.58 -18.11 1.42
C GLU A 36 -16.88 -19.39 0.93
N PRO A 37 -17.42 -20.59 1.22
CA PRO A 37 -16.73 -21.86 0.95
C PRO A 37 -16.21 -22.02 -0.48
N GLU A 38 -16.97 -21.55 -1.48
CA GLU A 38 -16.65 -21.65 -2.90
C GLU A 38 -15.56 -20.68 -3.35
N ALA A 39 -15.32 -19.61 -2.59
CA ALA A 39 -14.33 -18.58 -2.89
C ALA A 39 -13.03 -18.73 -2.08
N ARG A 40 -12.91 -19.81 -1.29
CA ARG A 40 -11.68 -20.15 -0.54
C ARG A 40 -10.72 -20.89 -1.45
N VAL A 41 -10.17 -20.18 -2.43
CA VAL A 41 -9.25 -20.78 -3.40
C VAL A 41 -7.83 -20.32 -3.09
N VAL A 42 -6.97 -21.27 -2.73
CA VAL A 42 -5.55 -21.05 -2.45
C VAL A 42 -4.75 -21.85 -3.47
N LEU A 43 -3.86 -21.19 -4.21
CA LEU A 43 -2.86 -21.89 -5.01
C LEU A 43 -1.69 -22.24 -4.10
N VAL A 44 -1.40 -23.54 -3.94
CA VAL A 44 -0.25 -24.03 -3.21
C VAL A 44 0.80 -24.49 -4.22
N VAL A 45 1.96 -23.83 -4.23
CA VAL A 45 3.08 -24.17 -5.11
C VAL A 45 4.19 -24.77 -4.28
N ARG A 46 4.55 -26.02 -4.57
CA ARG A 46 5.55 -26.77 -3.83
C ARG A 46 6.81 -26.96 -4.63
N PHE A 47 7.93 -26.58 -4.03
CA PHE A 47 9.26 -26.72 -4.58
C PHE A 47 9.98 -27.88 -3.88
N ALA A 48 10.61 -28.75 -4.65
CA ALA A 48 11.49 -29.81 -4.17
C ALA A 48 12.94 -29.43 -4.47
N ASP A 49 13.78 -29.40 -3.43
CA ASP A 49 15.16 -28.92 -3.47
C ASP A 49 15.28 -27.55 -4.19
N PRO A 50 14.67 -26.49 -3.63
CA PRO A 50 14.71 -25.16 -4.22
C PRO A 50 16.14 -24.62 -4.29
N GLY A 51 16.46 -23.94 -5.40
CA GLY A 51 17.73 -23.22 -5.56
C GLY A 51 17.77 -21.86 -4.84
N PHE A 52 16.76 -21.56 -4.02
CA PHE A 52 16.55 -20.30 -3.33
C PHE A 52 16.14 -20.53 -1.87
N GLY A 53 16.38 -19.53 -1.02
CA GLY A 53 16.01 -19.54 0.40
C GLY A 53 14.73 -18.77 0.73
N ASP A 54 14.22 -18.95 1.94
CA ASP A 54 13.06 -18.22 2.48
C ASP A 54 13.31 -16.70 2.56
N THR A 55 14.54 -16.28 2.85
CA THR A 55 14.91 -14.86 2.95
C THR A 55 14.79 -14.11 1.62
N GLU A 56 15.03 -14.79 0.49
CA GLU A 56 14.99 -14.18 -0.84
C GLU A 56 13.56 -13.80 -1.24
N ILE A 57 12.59 -14.60 -0.83
CA ILE A 57 11.17 -14.42 -1.15
C ILE A 57 10.35 -13.79 -0.02
N ALA A 58 10.94 -13.60 1.17
CA ALA A 58 10.26 -12.98 2.31
C ALA A 58 9.71 -11.58 2.00
N GLY A 59 10.40 -10.83 1.12
CA GLY A 59 9.97 -9.50 0.68
C GLY A 59 8.69 -9.50 -0.16
N LEU A 60 8.32 -10.65 -0.75
CA LEU A 60 7.12 -10.81 -1.57
C LEU A 60 5.88 -11.13 -0.74
N ILE A 61 6.04 -11.46 0.56
CA ILE A 61 4.90 -11.70 1.45
C ILE A 61 3.98 -10.48 1.45
N GLU A 62 2.68 -10.72 1.32
CA GLU A 62 1.62 -9.71 1.28
C GLU A 62 1.67 -8.75 0.08
N GLN A 63 2.55 -8.99 -0.90
CA GLN A 63 2.55 -8.25 -2.16
C GLN A 63 1.54 -8.84 -3.16
N GLU A 64 0.95 -7.95 -3.96
CA GLU A 64 0.18 -8.34 -5.15
C GLU A 64 1.12 -8.90 -6.21
N VAL A 65 0.85 -10.13 -6.63
CA VAL A 65 1.68 -10.89 -7.54
C VAL A 65 0.86 -11.59 -8.62
N GLU A 66 1.47 -11.71 -9.78
CA GLU A 66 1.12 -12.68 -10.81
C GLU A 66 2.13 -13.82 -10.74
N VAL A 67 1.64 -15.06 -10.69
CA VAL A 67 2.50 -16.24 -10.64
C VAL A 67 2.18 -17.19 -11.79
N THR A 68 3.23 -17.60 -12.49
CA THR A 68 3.18 -18.62 -13.55
C THR A 68 4.03 -19.81 -13.11
N VAL A 69 3.40 -20.98 -13.01
CA VAL A 69 4.04 -22.20 -12.50
C VAL A 69 4.33 -23.16 -13.64
N PHE A 70 5.59 -23.55 -13.77
CA PHE A 70 6.10 -24.55 -14.70
C PHE A 70 6.58 -25.80 -13.94
N PRO A 71 6.87 -26.92 -14.61
CA PRO A 71 7.31 -28.15 -13.93
C PRO A 71 8.62 -28.03 -13.13
N ASN A 72 9.49 -27.07 -13.44
CA ASN A 72 10.82 -26.90 -12.84
C ASN A 72 11.09 -25.48 -12.29
N ARG A 73 10.13 -24.56 -12.43
CA ARG A 73 10.27 -23.18 -11.95
C ARG A 73 8.91 -22.54 -11.71
N ALA A 74 8.90 -21.47 -10.94
CA ALA A 74 7.80 -20.52 -10.91
C ALA A 74 8.34 -19.12 -11.20
N GLU A 75 7.59 -18.35 -11.98
CA GLU A 75 7.87 -16.94 -12.24
C GLU A 75 6.89 -16.13 -11.40
N VAL A 76 7.39 -15.29 -10.49
CA VAL A 76 6.57 -14.46 -9.60
C VAL A 76 6.83 -13.00 -9.96
N HIS A 77 5.82 -12.35 -10.51
CA HIS A 77 5.85 -10.95 -10.90
C HIS A 77 5.17 -10.08 -9.84
N SER A 78 5.91 -9.15 -9.23
CA SER A 78 5.34 -8.15 -8.32
C SER A 78 4.66 -7.04 -9.12
N VAL A 79 3.34 -6.91 -8.95
CA VAL A 79 2.50 -5.98 -9.73
C VAL A 79 2.91 -4.52 -9.49
N PHE A 80 3.17 -4.16 -8.24
CA PHE A 80 3.58 -2.79 -7.88
C PHE A 80 5.09 -2.59 -7.90
N GLY A 81 5.86 -3.64 -7.62
CA GLY A 81 7.32 -3.58 -7.64
C GLY A 81 7.89 -3.56 -9.05
N GLY A 82 7.15 -4.10 -10.04
CA GLY A 82 7.61 -4.26 -11.41
C GLY A 82 8.79 -5.22 -11.56
N THR A 83 9.04 -6.05 -10.55
CA THR A 83 10.12 -7.05 -10.53
C THR A 83 9.56 -8.43 -10.84
N THR A 84 10.35 -9.25 -11.52
CA THR A 84 10.02 -10.65 -11.77
C THR A 84 11.11 -11.52 -11.16
N ASP A 85 10.72 -12.37 -10.22
CA ASP A 85 11.58 -13.32 -9.55
C ASP A 85 11.36 -14.71 -10.16
N ILE A 86 12.46 -15.33 -10.62
CA ILE A 86 12.43 -16.68 -11.22
C ILE A 86 12.89 -17.67 -10.16
N LEU A 87 11.93 -18.41 -9.60
CA LEU A 87 12.15 -19.38 -8.53
C LEU A 87 12.38 -20.76 -9.13
N THR A 88 13.60 -21.29 -9.05
CA THR A 88 13.98 -22.58 -9.64
C THR A 88 14.07 -23.70 -8.60
N ALA A 89 13.74 -24.92 -9.00
CA ALA A 89 13.83 -26.10 -8.15
C ALA A 89 14.00 -27.38 -8.99
N THR A 90 14.33 -28.50 -8.35
CA THR A 90 14.41 -29.81 -9.02
C THR A 90 13.05 -30.23 -9.58
N ALA A 91 12.00 -29.99 -8.82
CA ALA A 91 10.62 -30.20 -9.27
C ALA A 91 9.70 -29.17 -8.62
N VAL A 92 8.70 -28.72 -9.38
CA VAL A 92 7.66 -27.81 -8.93
C VAL A 92 6.31 -28.44 -9.21
N THR A 93 5.43 -28.40 -8.22
CA THR A 93 4.04 -28.87 -8.34
C THR A 93 3.10 -27.81 -7.83
N SER A 94 1.88 -27.76 -8.37
CA SER A 94 0.82 -26.86 -7.93
C SER A 94 -0.44 -27.64 -7.59
N GLU A 95 -1.16 -27.18 -6.57
CA GLU A 95 -2.50 -27.67 -6.25
C GLU A 95 -3.40 -26.51 -5.81
N TRP A 96 -4.70 -26.69 -6.01
CA TRP A 96 -5.71 -25.81 -5.45
C TRP A 96 -6.19 -26.37 -4.11
N SER A 97 -6.25 -25.52 -3.10
CA SER A 97 -6.65 -25.86 -1.75
C SER A 97 -7.59 -24.81 -1.16
N GLY A 98 -8.16 -25.13 -0.01
CA GLY A 98 -8.88 -24.18 0.83
C GLY A 98 -7.96 -23.44 1.80
N TYR A 99 -8.47 -22.38 2.43
CA TYR A 99 -7.81 -21.78 3.58
C TYR A 99 -7.74 -22.79 4.73
N ASP A 100 -6.54 -22.95 5.29
CA ASP A 100 -6.35 -23.65 6.54
C ASP A 100 -6.42 -22.69 7.74
N ALA A 101 -6.33 -23.22 8.96
CA ALA A 101 -6.40 -22.43 10.18
C ALA A 101 -5.27 -21.40 10.29
N GLN A 102 -4.09 -21.69 9.74
CA GLN A 102 -2.93 -20.82 9.80
C GLN A 102 -3.02 -19.70 8.76
N ASP A 103 -3.64 -19.95 7.61
CA ASP A 103 -4.00 -18.92 6.61
C ASP A 103 -4.94 -17.89 7.25
N LEU A 104 -6.00 -18.36 7.90
CA LEU A 104 -6.96 -17.51 8.61
C LEU A 104 -6.31 -16.72 9.75
N PHE A 105 -5.47 -17.37 10.54
CA PHE A 105 -4.74 -16.72 11.63
C PHE A 105 -3.84 -15.59 11.13
N ARG A 106 -3.05 -15.84 10.07
CA ARG A 106 -2.20 -14.81 9.46
C ARG A 106 -3.02 -13.66 8.90
N ARG A 107 -4.16 -13.95 8.26
CA ARG A 107 -5.06 -12.91 7.76
C ARG A 107 -5.61 -12.03 8.88
N VAL A 108 -6.02 -12.62 10.00
CA VAL A 108 -6.46 -11.86 11.18
C VAL A 108 -5.34 -10.98 11.71
N LEU A 109 -4.13 -11.53 11.89
CA LEU A 109 -2.97 -10.78 12.36
C LEU A 109 -2.65 -9.58 11.45
N HIS A 110 -2.69 -9.78 10.13
CA HIS A 110 -2.51 -8.70 9.16
C HIS A 110 -3.57 -7.60 9.32
N LEU A 111 -4.86 -7.98 9.41
CA LEU A 111 -5.96 -7.03 9.59
C LEU A 111 -5.84 -6.24 10.91
N GLU A 112 -5.39 -6.87 11.99
CA GLU A 112 -5.13 -6.19 13.27
C GLU A 112 -4.02 -5.14 13.15
N GLN A 113 -2.92 -5.47 12.45
CA GLN A 113 -1.81 -4.56 12.20
C GLN A 113 -2.25 -3.37 11.33
N GLU A 114 -3.01 -3.63 10.28
CA GLU A 114 -3.60 -2.60 9.42
C GLU A 114 -4.55 -1.68 10.21
N HIS A 115 -5.43 -2.25 11.01
CA HIS A 115 -6.35 -1.49 11.86
C HIS A 115 -5.58 -0.61 12.86
N ALA A 116 -4.54 -1.13 13.51
CA ALA A 116 -3.69 -0.35 14.42
C ALA A 116 -2.93 0.77 13.69
N ARG A 117 -2.46 0.52 12.46
CA ARG A 117 -1.83 1.54 11.61
C ARG A 117 -2.81 2.65 11.24
N LEU A 118 -4.00 2.28 10.75
CA LEU A 118 -5.04 3.23 10.36
C LEU A 118 -5.54 4.04 11.55
N SER A 119 -5.76 3.41 12.71
CA SER A 119 -6.14 4.09 13.96
C SER A 119 -5.11 5.13 14.38
N ARG A 120 -3.81 4.81 14.32
CA ARG A 120 -2.74 5.78 14.59
C ARG A 120 -2.70 6.92 13.58
N SER A 121 -2.94 6.63 12.31
CA SER A 121 -3.02 7.67 11.27
C SER A 121 -4.21 8.59 11.46
N LEU A 122 -5.38 8.05 11.80
CA LEU A 122 -6.57 8.82 12.14
C LEU A 122 -6.31 9.72 13.36
N GLY A 123 -5.74 9.18 14.44
CA GLY A 123 -5.38 9.97 15.62
C GLY A 123 -4.43 11.12 15.31
N ARG A 124 -3.42 10.91 14.45
CA ARG A 124 -2.52 11.97 13.97
C ARG A 124 -3.25 13.03 13.13
N LEU A 125 -4.17 12.63 12.27
CA LEU A 125 -4.97 13.57 11.46
C LEU A 125 -5.91 14.40 12.34
N MET A 126 -6.58 13.77 13.31
CA MET A 126 -7.44 14.47 14.27
C MET A 126 -6.65 15.45 15.15
N ALA A 127 -5.45 15.07 15.59
CA ALA A 127 -4.58 15.98 16.35
C ALA A 127 -4.17 17.21 15.51
N LYS A 128 -3.84 17.00 14.22
CA LYS A 128 -3.56 18.11 13.28
C LYS A 128 -4.78 19.00 13.06
N ASP A 129 -5.97 18.41 12.92
CA ASP A 129 -7.22 19.17 12.78
C ASP A 129 -7.54 20.00 14.03
N LEU A 130 -7.37 19.43 15.23
CA LEU A 130 -7.53 20.15 16.50
C LEU A 130 -6.52 21.29 16.65
N GLN A 131 -5.25 21.06 16.30
CA GLN A 131 -4.22 22.11 16.29
C GLN A 131 -4.54 23.20 15.28
N GLY A 132 -5.00 22.84 14.07
CA GLY A 132 -5.42 23.79 13.04
C GLY A 132 -6.60 24.65 13.51
N LYS A 133 -7.60 24.03 14.15
CA LYS A 133 -8.75 24.75 14.75
C LYS A 133 -8.31 25.70 15.87
N ALA A 134 -7.43 25.26 16.76
CA ALA A 134 -6.89 26.11 17.82
C ALA A 134 -6.10 27.31 17.27
N LEU A 135 -5.28 27.09 16.24
CA LEU A 135 -4.54 28.16 15.56
C LEU A 135 -5.47 29.17 14.89
N VAL A 136 -6.52 28.70 14.20
CA VAL A 136 -7.53 29.58 13.58
C VAL A 136 -8.28 30.39 14.64
N GLU A 137 -8.59 29.78 15.78
CA GLU A 137 -9.24 30.49 16.88
C GLU A 137 -8.32 31.53 17.54
N GLU A 138 -7.03 31.23 17.67
CA GLU A 138 -6.02 32.16 18.16
C GLU A 138 -5.79 33.32 17.18
N LEU A 139 -5.70 33.05 15.88
CA LEU A 139 -5.65 34.07 14.82
C LEU A 139 -6.88 34.97 14.85
N ARG A 140 -8.09 34.39 14.98
CA ARG A 140 -9.31 35.18 15.19
C ARG A 140 -9.20 36.03 16.44
N ARG A 141 -8.75 35.50 17.58
CA ARG A 141 -8.57 36.30 18.81
C ARG A 141 -7.56 37.44 18.66
N LEU A 142 -6.52 37.24 17.84
CA LEU A 142 -5.54 38.27 17.51
C LEU A 142 -6.12 39.33 16.56
N ASP A 143 -6.89 38.92 15.54
CA ASP A 143 -7.64 39.83 14.65
C ASP A 143 -8.77 40.59 15.39
N PHE A 144 -9.34 39.98 16.43
CA PHE A 144 -10.37 40.57 17.30
C PHE A 144 -9.80 41.40 18.46
N ARG A 145 -8.47 41.57 18.59
CA ARG A 145 -7.93 42.66 19.41
C ARG A 145 -8.09 43.95 18.62
N PRO A 146 -8.91 44.93 19.05
CA PRO A 146 -9.11 46.20 18.37
C PRO A 146 -7.85 47.12 18.40
N ALA A 147 -6.68 46.54 18.66
CA ALA A 147 -5.37 47.15 18.72
C ALA A 147 -4.43 46.62 17.61
N ALA A 148 -4.98 46.08 16.52
CA ALA A 148 -4.29 46.06 15.22
C ALA A 148 -4.20 47.51 14.70
N SER A 149 -3.29 48.21 15.38
CA SER A 149 -2.65 49.51 15.21
C SER A 149 -3.09 50.33 14.00
N ASP A 150 -3.38 51.60 14.24
CA ASP A 150 -3.55 52.63 13.21
C ASP A 150 -2.41 52.63 12.17
N ASP A 151 -1.23 52.11 12.53
CA ASP A 151 -0.10 51.90 11.61
C ASP A 151 -0.40 50.89 10.49
N LEU A 152 -1.17 49.84 10.77
CA LEU A 152 -1.54 48.82 9.77
C LEU A 152 -2.62 49.33 8.82
N LYS A 153 -3.57 50.14 9.34
CA LYS A 153 -4.55 50.88 8.53
C LYS A 153 -3.88 51.95 7.67
N ALA A 154 -2.89 52.67 8.21
CA ALA A 154 -2.12 53.67 7.47
C ALA A 154 -1.30 53.03 6.34
N ARG A 155 -0.68 51.87 6.58
CA ARG A 155 0.03 51.11 5.54
C ARG A 155 -0.90 50.57 4.46
N GLN A 156 -2.08 50.08 4.82
CA GLN A 156 -3.10 49.65 3.85
C GLN A 156 -3.58 50.83 2.99
N ALA A 157 -3.87 51.98 3.59
CA ALA A 157 -4.28 53.19 2.86
C ALA A 157 -3.17 53.67 1.90
N ALA A 158 -1.91 53.64 2.33
CA ALA A 158 -0.77 53.99 1.48
C ALA A 158 -0.60 53.02 0.30
N ALA A 159 -0.78 51.72 0.52
CA ALA A 159 -0.71 50.71 -0.54
C ALA A 159 -1.84 50.88 -1.57
N ILE A 160 -3.07 51.16 -1.12
CA ILE A 160 -4.21 51.44 -2.00
C ILE A 160 -3.94 52.67 -2.87
N ALA A 161 -3.45 53.77 -2.28
CA ALA A 161 -3.14 54.99 -3.04
C ALA A 161 -2.05 54.79 -4.10
N VAL A 162 -1.08 53.88 -3.87
CA VAL A 162 -0.07 53.52 -4.86
C VAL A 162 -0.67 52.69 -6.00
N LEU A 163 -1.54 51.73 -5.68
CA LEU A 163 -2.21 50.90 -6.67
C LEU A 163 -3.17 51.72 -7.54
N GLU A 164 -3.90 52.68 -6.96
CA GLU A 164 -4.75 53.61 -7.70
C GLU A 164 -3.93 54.47 -8.66
N ARG A 165 -2.78 55.02 -8.24
CA ARG A 165 -1.90 55.77 -9.15
C ARG A 165 -1.35 54.91 -10.29
N LEU A 166 -1.02 53.65 -10.01
CA LEU A 166 -0.57 52.73 -11.05
C LEU A 166 -1.71 52.42 -12.02
N ALA A 167 -2.91 52.14 -11.52
CA ALA A 167 -4.09 51.91 -12.36
C ALA A 167 -4.38 53.11 -13.27
N THR A 168 -4.39 54.33 -12.74
CA THR A 168 -4.59 55.55 -13.56
C THR A 168 -3.46 55.73 -14.59
N HIS A 169 -2.21 55.38 -14.25
CA HIS A 169 -1.07 55.48 -15.18
C HIS A 169 -1.12 54.43 -16.30
N PHE A 170 -1.72 53.27 -16.05
CA PHE A 170 -1.92 52.23 -17.05
C PHE A 170 -3.18 52.48 -17.90
N GLU A 171 -4.23 53.07 -17.33
CA GLU A 171 -5.43 53.49 -18.07
C GLU A 171 -5.21 54.75 -18.92
N SER A 172 -4.27 55.63 -18.55
CA SER A 172 -3.92 56.82 -19.35
C SER A 172 -2.92 56.55 -20.49
N LYS A 173 -2.55 55.28 -20.72
CA LYS A 173 -1.60 54.85 -21.77
C LYS A 173 -2.25 54.03 -22.89
N GLU A 174 -3.58 53.94 -22.91
CA GLU A 174 -4.38 53.67 -24.12
C GLU A 174 -4.75 54.98 -24.81
#